data_AF-A0A7S1KX64-F1
#
_entry.id   AF-A0A7S1KX64-F1
#
_cell.length_a   1.000
_cell.length_b   1.000
_cell.length_c   1.000
_cell.angle_alpha   90.00
_cell.angle_beta   90.00
_cell.angle_gamma   90.00
#
_symmetry.space_group_name_H-M   'P 1'
#
loop_
_entity.id
_entity.type
_entity.pdbx_description
1 polymer ?
#
loop_
_entity_poly.entity_id
_entity_poly.type
_entity_poly.pdbx_seq_one_letter_code
_entity_poly.pdbx_strand_id
1 'polypeptide(L)'
;PVVARTNGALYERRVIEKYVEEHSRDPLTNEPLTKDDLIPVRSGAASGPRAVAASTIPGLLAQLHSEWDAVMLEQFSLRQQLSSAQQELAHALFKHDAACRVIAKLIAERDEARRAAGMPVEA
;
A
#
# COMPACT_ATOMS: atom_id res chain seq x y z
N PRO A 1 -13.55 2.15 -18.79
CA PRO A 1 -13.32 2.57 -17.37
C PRO A 1 -14.68 2.69 -16.68
N VAL A 2 -14.75 2.42 -15.39
CA VAL A 2 -15.96 2.57 -14.57
C VAL A 2 -15.62 3.39 -13.33
N VAL A 3 -16.58 4.15 -12.83
CA VAL A 3 -16.46 4.89 -11.57
C VAL A 3 -17.37 4.24 -10.55
N ALA A 4 -16.87 3.99 -9.34
CA ALA A 4 -17.73 3.59 -8.24
C ALA A 4 -18.44 4.82 -7.66
N ARG A 5 -19.76 4.73 -7.50
CA ARG A 5 -20.61 5.83 -7.00
C ARG A 5 -20.27 6.26 -5.57
N THR A 6 -19.80 5.32 -4.75
CA THR A 6 -19.53 5.53 -3.32
C THR A 6 -18.30 6.40 -3.08
N ASN A 7 -17.18 6.07 -3.73
CA ASN A 7 -15.88 6.71 -3.48
C ASN A 7 -15.42 7.65 -4.62
N GLY A 8 -16.10 7.65 -5.78
CA GLY A 8 -15.73 8.44 -6.96
C GLY A 8 -14.44 8.00 -7.65
N ALA A 9 -13.87 6.84 -7.30
CA ALA A 9 -12.63 6.33 -7.87
C ALA A 9 -12.84 5.73 -9.27
N LEU A 10 -11.85 5.92 -10.13
CA LEU A 10 -11.80 5.37 -11.49
C LEU A 10 -11.13 3.99 -11.49
N TYR A 11 -11.85 2.99 -12.00
CA TYR A 11 -11.37 1.62 -12.12
C TYR A 11 -11.40 1.11 -13.57
N GLU A 12 -10.53 0.14 -13.84
CA GLU A 12 -10.67 -0.67 -15.05
C GLU A 12 -11.82 -1.68 -14.86
N ARG A 13 -12.77 -1.67 -15.80
CA ARG A 13 -14.02 -2.44 -15.72
C ARG A 13 -13.80 -3.92 -15.39
N ARG A 14 -12.87 -4.58 -16.09
CA ARG A 14 -12.61 -6.03 -15.93
C ARG A 14 -12.07 -6.40 -14.56
N VAL A 15 -11.27 -5.52 -13.96
CA VAL A 15 -10.59 -5.80 -12.69
C VAL A 15 -11.57 -5.60 -11.54
N ILE A 16 -12.33 -4.51 -11.54
CA ILE A 16 -13.29 -4.23 -10.47
C ILE A 16 -14.50 -5.18 -10.51
N GLU A 17 -14.99 -5.57 -11.69
CA GLU A 17 -16.09 -6.54 -11.80
C GLU A 17 -15.70 -7.88 -11.15
N LYS A 18 -14.47 -8.37 -11.40
CA LYS A 18 -13.94 -9.58 -10.76
C LYS A 18 -13.74 -9.41 -9.25
N TYR A 19 -13.21 -8.27 -8.83
CA TYR A 19 -12.99 -8.01 -7.40
C TYR A 19 -14.32 -7.96 -6.62
N VAL A 20 -15.36 -7.33 -7.19
CA VAL A 20 -16.70 -7.27 -6.61
C VAL A 20 -17.37 -8.65 -6.57
N GLU A 21 -17.15 -9.50 -7.57
CA GLU A 21 -17.61 -10.90 -7.55
C GLU A 21 -17.01 -11.70 -6.40
N GLU A 22 -15.72 -11.52 -6.13
CA GLU A 22 -14.99 -12.29 -5.11
C GLU A 22 -15.20 -11.74 -3.69
N HIS A 23 -15.19 -10.42 -3.53
CA HIS A 23 -15.11 -9.77 -2.20
C HIS A 23 -16.33 -8.92 -1.85
N SER A 24 -17.22 -8.60 -2.81
CA SER A 24 -18.43 -7.78 -2.62
C SER A 24 -18.18 -6.45 -1.88
N ARG A 25 -16.98 -5.89 -2.04
CA ARG A 25 -16.50 -4.68 -1.36
C ARG A 25 -15.67 -3.83 -2.31
N ASP A 26 -15.51 -2.56 -1.97
CA ASP A 26 -14.64 -1.63 -2.68
C ASP A 26 -13.16 -1.81 -2.26
N PRO A 27 -12.21 -1.94 -3.20
CA PRO A 27 -10.79 -2.20 -2.89
C PRO A 27 -10.07 -1.05 -2.16
N LEU A 28 -10.61 0.18 -2.18
CA LEU A 28 -9.99 1.33 -1.52
C LEU A 28 -10.61 1.62 -0.15
N THR A 29 -11.94 1.64 -0.07
CA THR A 29 -12.66 2.06 1.14
C THR A 29 -13.17 0.89 1.98
N ASN A 30 -13.13 -0.35 1.47
CA ASN A 30 -13.75 -1.54 2.06
C ASN A 30 -15.27 -1.45 2.29
N GLU A 31 -15.94 -0.46 1.68
CA GLU A 31 -17.40 -0.32 1.73
C GLU A 31 -18.10 -1.37 0.87
N PRO A 32 -19.36 -1.75 1.18
CA PRO A 32 -20.13 -2.66 0.34
C PRO A 32 -20.35 -2.02 -1.03
N LEU A 33 -19.91 -2.71 -2.08
CA LEU A 33 -20.00 -2.24 -3.46
C LEU A 33 -20.62 -3.34 -4.33
N THR A 34 -21.67 -3.01 -5.05
CA THR A 34 -22.31 -3.92 -6.01
C THR A 34 -22.00 -3.53 -7.45
N LYS A 35 -22.22 -4.45 -8.40
CA LYS A 35 -21.96 -4.17 -9.83
C LYS A 35 -22.83 -3.04 -10.38
N ASP A 36 -24.02 -2.84 -9.81
CA ASP A 36 -24.96 -1.79 -10.23
C ASP A 36 -24.50 -0.39 -9.80
N ASP A 37 -23.62 -0.32 -8.81
CA ASP A 37 -23.02 0.94 -8.35
C ASP A 37 -21.87 1.42 -9.24
N LEU A 38 -21.45 0.60 -10.22
CA LEU A 38 -20.40 0.92 -11.18
C LEU A 38 -20.97 1.68 -12.38
N ILE A 39 -20.57 2.94 -12.52
CA ILE A 39 -21.01 3.81 -13.61
C ILE A 39 -19.98 3.76 -14.74
N PRO A 40 -20.33 3.28 -15.94
CA PRO A 40 -19.40 3.27 -17.07
C PRO A 40 -19.10 4.70 -17.53
N VAL A 41 -17.81 5.04 -17.58
CA VAL A 41 -17.35 6.33 -18.11
C VAL A 41 -17.02 6.17 -19.58
N ARG A 42 -17.62 7.02 -20.43
CA ARG A 42 -17.21 7.18 -21.83
C ARG A 42 -15.88 7.93 -21.90
N SER A 43 -14.78 7.19 -21.80
CA SER A 43 -13.48 7.67 -22.23
C SER A 43 -13.34 7.45 -23.74
N GLY A 44 -12.93 8.47 -24.49
CA GLY A 44 -12.44 8.25 -25.86
C GLY A 44 -11.36 7.17 -25.85
N ALA A 45 -11.33 6.28 -26.84
CA ALA A 45 -10.33 5.22 -26.90
C ALA A 45 -8.95 5.87 -26.87
N ALA A 46 -8.25 5.78 -25.74
CA ALA A 46 -6.86 6.17 -25.61
C ALA A 46 -6.01 5.09 -26.29
N SER A 47 -6.18 4.93 -27.61
CA SER A 47 -5.24 4.18 -28.42
C SER A 47 -4.12 5.14 -28.80
N GLY A 48 -3.06 5.15 -28.01
CA GLY A 48 -1.77 5.58 -28.54
C GLY A 48 -1.44 4.73 -29.78
N PRO A 49 -0.68 5.27 -30.75
CA PRO A 49 -0.29 4.50 -31.93
C PRO A 49 0.39 3.21 -31.50
N ARG A 50 -0.15 2.06 -31.94
CA ARG A 50 0.44 0.75 -31.65
C ARG A 50 1.85 0.75 -32.24
N ALA A 51 2.86 0.50 -31.40
CA ALA A 51 4.25 0.45 -31.85
C ALA A 51 4.39 -0.53 -33.01
N VAL A 52 5.03 -0.10 -34.10
CA VAL A 52 5.10 -0.84 -35.38
C VAL A 52 5.72 -2.24 -35.20
N ALA A 53 6.55 -2.44 -34.16
CA ALA A 53 7.11 -3.74 -33.80
C ALA A 53 6.05 -4.81 -33.42
N ALA A 54 4.86 -4.41 -32.96
CA ALA A 54 3.79 -5.31 -32.57
C ALA A 54 2.94 -5.85 -33.75
N SER A 55 3.34 -5.58 -35.01
CA SER A 55 2.62 -6.05 -36.20
C SER A 55 3.08 -7.41 -36.73
N THR A 56 4.15 -7.98 -36.17
CA THR A 56 4.68 -9.30 -36.54
C THR A 56 4.63 -10.25 -35.35
N ILE A 57 4.45 -11.56 -35.60
CA ILE A 57 4.43 -12.58 -34.53
C ILE A 57 5.74 -12.55 -33.71
N PRO A 58 6.94 -12.49 -34.32
CA PRO A 58 8.17 -12.39 -33.55
C PRO A 58 8.27 -11.12 -32.70
N GLY A 59 7.83 -9.97 -33.25
CA GLY A 59 7.86 -8.69 -32.51
C GLY A 59 6.87 -8.65 -31.34
N LEU A 60 5.70 -9.29 -31.48
CA LEU A 60 4.75 -9.43 -30.37
C LEU A 60 5.32 -10.30 -29.25
N LEU A 61 5.97 -11.42 -29.58
CA LEU A 61 6.60 -12.30 -28.59
C LEU A 61 7.75 -11.60 -27.87
N ALA A 62 8.57 -10.83 -28.59
CA ALA A 62 9.64 -10.04 -27.99
C ALA A 62 9.08 -9.00 -27.00
N GLN A 63 7.98 -8.32 -27.35
CA GLN A 63 7.33 -7.36 -26.45
C GLN A 63 6.73 -8.06 -25.23
N LEU A 64 6.01 -9.18 -25.40
CA LEU A 64 5.47 -9.94 -24.27
C LEU A 64 6.57 -10.43 -23.33
N HIS A 65 7.70 -10.86 -23.86
CA HIS A 65 8.85 -11.26 -23.06
C HIS A 65 9.41 -10.08 -22.25
N SER A 66 9.62 -8.93 -22.88
CA SER A 66 10.14 -7.74 -22.18
C SER A 66 9.19 -7.23 -21.11
N GLU A 67 7.87 -7.23 -21.37
CA GLU A 67 6.88 -6.83 -20.36
C GLU A 67 6.86 -7.82 -19.18
N TRP A 68 6.97 -9.12 -19.46
CA TRP A 68 7.02 -10.13 -18.41
C TRP A 68 8.28 -10.02 -17.55
N ASP A 69 9.44 -9.81 -18.17
CA ASP A 69 10.69 -9.59 -17.45
C ASP A 69 10.62 -8.35 -16.56
N ALA A 70 10.03 -7.25 -17.07
CA ALA A 70 9.82 -6.03 -16.30
C ALA A 70 8.91 -6.26 -15.07
N VAL A 71 7.77 -6.93 -15.25
CA VAL A 71 6.85 -7.25 -14.16
C VAL A 71 7.49 -8.17 -13.12
N MET A 72 8.27 -9.17 -13.55
CA MET A 72 8.97 -10.07 -12.62
C MET A 72 10.04 -9.35 -11.80
N LEU A 73 10.83 -8.48 -12.43
CA LEU A 73 11.84 -7.67 -11.74
C LEU A 73 11.20 -6.68 -10.75
N GLU A 74 10.11 -6.04 -11.15
CA GLU A 74 9.34 -5.15 -10.27
C GLU A 74 8.77 -5.92 -9.07
N GLN A 75 8.15 -7.08 -9.31
CA GLN A 75 7.60 -7.91 -8.25
C GLN A 75 8.69 -8.36 -7.26
N PHE A 76 9.87 -8.74 -7.76
CA PHE A 76 11.00 -9.08 -6.90
C PHE A 76 11.46 -7.89 -6.06
N SER A 77 11.63 -6.71 -6.68
CA SER A 77 12.02 -5.49 -5.99
C SER A 77 11.00 -5.09 -4.90
N LEU A 78 9.70 -5.14 -5.22
CA LEU A 78 8.64 -4.85 -4.26
C LEU A 78 8.65 -5.81 -3.07
N ARG A 79 8.86 -7.11 -3.30
CA ARG A 79 9.00 -8.09 -2.21
C ARG A 79 10.24 -7.83 -1.35
N GLN A 80 11.35 -7.45 -1.97
CA GLN A 80 12.57 -7.08 -1.24
C GLN A 80 12.36 -5.84 -0.37
N GLN A 81 11.74 -4.78 -0.92
CA GLN A 81 11.40 -3.56 -0.18
C GLN A 81 10.45 -3.84 0.97
N LEU A 82 9.42 -4.67 0.76
CA LEU A 82 8.49 -5.07 1.81
C LEU A 82 9.21 -5.79 2.96
N SER A 83 10.12 -6.72 2.64
CA SER A 83 10.90 -7.41 3.67
C SER A 83 11.84 -6.46 4.43
N SER A 84 12.47 -5.50 3.75
CA SER A 84 13.31 -4.47 4.40
C SER A 84 12.49 -3.59 5.33
N ALA A 85 11.35 -3.08 4.85
CA ALA A 85 10.45 -2.23 5.63
C ALA A 85 9.92 -2.94 6.88
N GLN A 86 9.60 -4.23 6.79
CA GLN A 86 9.21 -5.04 7.95
C GLN A 86 10.33 -5.15 8.99
N GLN A 87 11.57 -5.38 8.55
CA GLN A 87 12.72 -5.46 9.45
C GLN A 87 13.04 -4.10 10.10
N GLU A 88 12.98 -3.02 9.33
CA GLU A 88 13.16 -1.65 9.81
C GLU A 88 12.08 -1.26 10.82
N LEU A 89 10.82 -1.60 10.55
CA LEU A 89 9.70 -1.38 11.47
C LEU A 89 9.90 -2.16 12.78
N ALA A 90 10.26 -3.44 12.71
CA ALA A 90 10.53 -4.24 13.90
C ALA A 90 11.64 -3.61 14.75
N HIS A 91 12.73 -3.20 14.12
CA HIS A 91 13.84 -2.54 14.80
C HIS A 91 13.43 -1.20 15.43
N ALA A 92 12.61 -0.39 14.75
CA ALA A 92 12.08 0.86 15.29
C ALA A 92 11.20 0.61 16.52
N LEU A 93 10.32 -0.40 16.49
CA LEU A 93 9.47 -0.77 17.63
C LEU A 93 10.29 -1.28 18.82
N PHE A 94 11.33 -2.09 18.58
CA PHE A 94 12.25 -2.50 19.65
C PHE A 94 12.97 -1.32 20.31
N LYS A 95 13.46 -0.37 19.50
CA LYS A 95 14.07 0.86 20.01
C LYS A 95 13.09 1.72 20.79
N HIS A 96 11.84 1.80 20.34
CA HIS A 96 10.78 2.52 21.06
C HIS A 96 10.53 1.91 22.44
N ASP A 97 10.35 0.59 22.55
CA ASP A 97 10.17 -0.07 23.85
C ASP A 97 11.38 0.13 24.78
N ALA A 98 12.60 0.00 24.24
CA ALA A 98 13.82 0.26 25.00
C ALA A 98 13.88 1.71 25.52
N ALA A 99 13.53 2.69 24.69
CA ALA A 99 13.47 4.10 25.08
C ALA A 99 12.39 4.33 26.16
N CYS A 100 11.20 3.75 26.03
CA CYS A 100 10.15 3.84 27.04
C CYS A 100 10.62 3.30 28.41
N ARG A 101 11.36 2.17 28.43
CA ARG A 101 11.93 1.63 29.67
C ARG A 101 12.97 2.55 30.30
N VAL A 102 13.81 3.19 29.48
CA VAL A 102 14.79 4.17 29.96
C VAL A 102 14.08 5.39 30.54
N ILE A 103 13.07 5.92 29.85
CA ILE A 103 12.27 7.05 30.34
C ILE A 103 11.61 6.71 31.68
N ALA A 104 11.00 5.52 31.81
CA ALA A 104 10.40 5.09 33.07
C ALA A 104 11.41 5.00 34.22
N LYS A 105 12.63 4.49 33.96
CA LYS A 105 13.71 4.49 34.94
C LYS A 105 14.14 5.90 35.34
N LEU A 106 14.34 6.79 34.36
CA LEU A 106 14.72 8.18 34.62
C LEU A 106 13.64 8.94 35.39
N ILE A 107 12.35 8.66 35.14
CA ILE A 107 11.23 9.20 35.92
C ILE A 107 11.34 8.75 37.38
N ALA A 108 11.56 7.46 37.63
CA ALA A 108 11.71 6.93 38.99
C ALA A 108 12.92 7.55 39.73
N GLU A 109 14.09 7.60 39.07
CA GLU A 109 15.31 8.21 39.62
C GLU A 109 15.12 9.72 39.91
N ARG A 110 14.46 10.45 39.00
CA ARG A 110 14.09 11.86 39.19
C ARG A 110 13.20 12.02 40.42
N ASP A 111 12.20 11.17 40.59
CA ASP A 111 11.24 11.26 41.69
C ASP A 111 11.86 10.89 43.03
N GLU A 112 12.83 9.98 43.05
CA GLU A 112 13.67 9.69 44.22
C GLU A 112 14.55 10.90 44.59
N ALA A 113 15.24 11.49 43.61
CA ALA A 113 16.10 12.66 43.85
C ALA A 113 15.30 13.88 44.34
N ARG A 114 14.11 14.13 43.79
CA ARG A 114 13.22 15.22 44.25
C ARG A 114 12.74 15.01 45.69
N ARG A 115 12.37 13.77 46.05
CA ARG A 115 12.01 13.40 47.43
C ARG A 115 13.18 13.61 48.40
N ALA A 116 14.40 13.21 48.02
CA ALA A 116 15.59 13.43 48.84
C ALA A 116 15.92 14.92 49.06
N ALA A 117 15.62 15.77 48.08
CA ALA A 117 15.80 17.22 48.16
C ALA A 117 14.66 17.97 48.91
N GLY A 118 13.64 17.26 49.40
CA GLY A 118 12.51 17.87 50.12
C GLY A 118 11.51 18.62 49.24
N MET A 119 11.56 18.43 47.92
CA MET A 119 10.61 19.05 46.97
C MET A 119 9.36 18.18 46.80
N PRO A 120 8.14 18.76 46.75
CA PRO A 120 6.91 17.98 46.55
C PRO A 120 6.88 17.35 45.15
N VAL A 121 6.45 16.10 45.08
CA VAL A 121 6.25 15.37 43.82
C VAL A 121 4.84 15.73 43.33
N GLU A 122 4.73 16.54 42.28
CA GLU A 122 3.43 16.76 41.62
C GLU A 122 2.99 15.47 40.93
N ALA A 123 1.75 15.07 41.22
CA ALA A 123 1.10 13.84 40.74
C ALA A 123 0.60 13.96 39.30
#